data_AF-A0A0S3RVP0-F1
#
_entry.id   AF-A0A0S3RVP0-F1
#
_cell.length_a   1.000
_cell.length_b   1.000
_cell.length_c   1.000
_cell.angle_alpha   90.00
_cell.angle_beta   90.00
_cell.angle_gamma   90.00
#
_symmetry.space_group_name_H-M   'P 1'
#
loop_
_entity.id
_entity.type
_entity.pdbx_description
1 polymer ?
#
loop_
_entity_poly.entity_id
_entity_poly.type
_entity_poly.pdbx_seq_one_letter_code
_entity_poly.pdbx_strand_id
1 'polypeptide(L)' 'MSVPKNYWGEVVLTATYLINRLPTRILNDISPIESLLSFLPSCSLLTSLPSRVFGCVVFVHSHHPNCGKLDP' A
#
# COMPACT_ATOMS: atom_id res chain seq x y z
N MET A 1 -4.68 -22.20 -5.85
CA MET A 1 -5.79 -21.33 -5.39
C MET A 1 -5.40 -19.90 -5.68
N SER A 2 -6.12 -19.21 -6.56
CA SER A 2 -5.98 -17.77 -6.75
C SER A 2 -6.99 -17.05 -5.85
N VAL A 3 -6.59 -15.94 -5.25
CA VAL A 3 -7.53 -15.02 -4.61
C VAL A 3 -8.56 -14.59 -5.68
N PRO A 4 -9.87 -14.77 -5.43
CA PRO A 4 -10.90 -14.31 -6.37
C PRO A 4 -10.74 -12.82 -6.64
N LYS A 5 -10.98 -12.40 -7.89
CA LYS A 5 -10.55 -11.08 -8.37
C LYS A 5 -11.11 -9.92 -7.55
N ASN A 6 -12.33 -10.07 -7.08
CA ASN A 6 -13.06 -9.13 -6.24
C ASN A 6 -12.39 -8.86 -4.87
N TYR A 7 -11.48 -9.71 -4.40
CA TYR A 7 -10.79 -9.51 -3.13
C TYR A 7 -9.39 -8.89 -3.27
N TRP A 8 -8.87 -8.68 -4.49
CA TRP A 8 -7.51 -8.13 -4.65
C TRP A 8 -7.34 -6.75 -4.02
N GLY A 9 -8.37 -5.91 -4.05
CA GLY A 9 -8.35 -4.63 -3.36
C GLY A 9 -8.09 -4.78 -1.86
N GLU A 10 -8.88 -5.63 -1.19
CA GLU A 10 -8.74 -5.90 0.25
C GLU A 10 -7.42 -6.59 0.59
N VAL A 11 -6.92 -7.48 -0.27
CA VAL A 11 -5.62 -8.14 -0.09
C VAL A 11 -4.49 -7.11 -0.13
N VAL A 12 -4.49 -6.22 -1.11
CA VAL A 12 -3.46 -5.18 -1.23
C VAL A 12 -3.52 -4.22 -0.03
N LEU A 13 -4.71 -3.80 0.38
CA LEU A 13 -4.91 -2.93 1.54
C LEU A 13 -4.44 -3.59 2.84
N THR A 14 -4.81 -4.84 3.07
CA THR A 14 -4.43 -5.59 4.27
C THR A 14 -2.92 -5.82 4.32
N ALA A 15 -2.32 -6.23 3.19
CA ALA A 15 -0.88 -6.46 3.11
C ALA A 15 -0.10 -5.17 3.37
N THR A 16 -0.47 -4.06 2.71
CA THR A 16 0.20 -2.77 2.92
C THR A 16 -0.01 -2.23 4.33
N TYR A 17 -1.19 -2.42 4.94
CA TYR A 17 -1.45 -2.05 6.32
C TYR A 17 -0.51 -2.77 7.29
N LEU A 18 -0.38 -4.10 7.14
CA LEU A 18 0.50 -4.92 7.99
C LEU A 18 1.97 -4.56 7.77
N ILE A 19 2.43 -4.46 6.52
CA ILE A 19 3.82 -4.12 6.20
C ILE A 19 4.20 -2.78 6.84
N ASN A 20 3.32 -1.78 6.79
CA ASN A 20 3.63 -0.46 7.33
C ASN A 20 3.63 -0.40 8.87
N ARG A 21 2.96 -1.33 9.56
CA ARG A 21 2.76 -1.29 11.01
C ARG A 21 3.51 -2.37 11.80
N LEU A 22 3.91 -3.45 11.15
CA LEU A 22 4.69 -4.48 11.80
C LEU A 22 6.16 -4.06 11.89
N PRO A 23 6.84 -4.40 12.99
CA PRO A 23 8.27 -4.17 13.13
C PRO A 23 9.03 -4.98 12.08
N THR A 24 10.09 -4.38 11.54
CA THR A 24 10.94 -5.07 10.56
C THR A 24 12.38 -5.08 11.04
N ARG A 25 13.07 -6.22 10.87
CA ARG A 25 14.44 -6.40 11.32
C ARG A 25 15.43 -5.42 10.68
N ILE A 26 15.17 -5.00 9.44
CA ILE A 26 15.98 -4.02 8.71
C ILE A 26 15.93 -2.63 9.40
N LEU A 27 14.81 -2.32 10.06
CA LEU A 27 14.62 -1.08 10.82
C LEU A 27 14.87 -1.29 12.32
N ASN A 28 15.69 -2.27 12.72
CA ASN A 28 15.96 -2.60 14.12
C ASN A 28 14.68 -2.87 14.94
N ASP A 29 13.75 -3.62 14.34
CA ASP A 29 12.46 -3.98 14.94
C ASP A 29 11.55 -2.78 15.24
N ILE A 30 11.74 -1.68 14.49
CA ILE A 30 10.82 -0.54 14.42
C ILE A 30 9.90 -0.73 13.20
N SER A 31 8.64 -0.31 13.29
CA SER A 31 7.73 -0.35 12.15
C SER A 31 8.03 0.76 11.14
N PRO A 32 7.79 0.55 9.83
CA PRO A 32 8.01 1.59 8.82
C PRO A 32 7.26 2.90 9.11
N ILE A 33 6.03 2.83 9.64
CA ILE A 33 5.26 4.03 9.99
C ILE A 33 5.89 4.81 11.14
N GLU A 34 6.41 4.13 12.16
CA GLU A 34 7.10 4.79 13.28
C GLU A 34 8.42 5.43 12.81
N SER A 35 9.18 4.73 11.97
CA SER A 35 10.39 5.28 11.38
C SER A 35 10.09 6.52 10.55
N LEU A 36 9.04 6.50 9.73
CA LEU A 36 8.62 7.65 8.93
C LEU A 36 8.19 8.84 9.80
N LEU A 37 7.40 8.59 10.84
CA LEU A 37 6.93 9.63 11.77
C LEU A 37 8.09 10.25 12.57
N SER A 38 9.11 9.46 12.91
CA SER A 38 10.32 9.97 13.57
C SER A 38 11.13 10.93 12.68
N PHE A 39 11.11 10.71 11.35
CA PHE A 39 11.76 11.58 10.38
C PHE A 39 10.94 12.83 10.04
N LEU A 40 9.61 12.76 10.19
CA LEU A 40 8.67 13.85 9.87
C LEU A 40 7.83 14.26 11.09
N PRO A 41 8.46 14.82 12.15
CA PRO A 41 7.80 15.12 13.41
C PRO A 41 6.66 16.16 13.32
N SER A 42 6.58 16.92 12.22
CA SER A 42 5.59 17.98 11.99
C SER A 42 4.60 17.68 10.85
N CYS A 43 4.63 16.50 10.23
CA CYS A 43 3.66 16.12 9.23
C CYS A 43 2.33 15.68 9.87
N SER A 44 1.48 16.65 10.25
CA SER A 44 0.10 16.41 10.69
C SER A 44 -0.75 15.65 9.66
N LEU A 45 -0.32 15.63 8.40
CA LEU A 45 -0.89 14.78 7.36
C LEU A 45 -0.81 13.29 7.74
N LEU A 46 0.32 12.79 8.24
CA LEU A 46 0.54 11.35 8.48
C LEU A 46 -0.21 10.77 9.68
N THR A 47 -0.54 11.59 10.67
CA THR A 47 -1.27 11.17 11.88
C THR A 47 -2.80 11.15 11.69
N SER A 48 -3.30 11.86 10.67
CA SER A 48 -4.74 11.99 10.36
C SER A 48 -5.01 11.79 8.87
N LEU A 49 -4.22 10.97 8.17
CA LEU A 49 -4.47 10.65 6.77
C LEU A 49 -5.59 9.61 6.71
N PRO A 50 -6.84 9.96 6.34
CA PRO A 50 -7.79 8.95 5.92
C PRO A 50 -7.16 8.17 4.77
N SER A 51 -7.43 6.86 4.66
CA SER A 51 -7.02 6.06 3.50
C SER A 51 -7.44 6.81 2.23
N ARG A 52 -6.48 7.44 1.56
CA ARG A 52 -6.68 8.23 0.35
C ARG A 52 -5.86 7.57 -0.73
N VAL A 53 -6.54 7.17 -1.80
CA VAL A 53 -5.88 6.62 -2.98
C VAL A 53 -5.03 7.74 -3.60
N PHE A 54 -3.71 7.60 -3.53
CA PHE A 54 -2.81 8.45 -4.33
C PHE A 54 -2.94 8.02 -5.80
N GLY A 55 -3.69 8.79 -6.58
CA GLY A 55 -3.80 8.58 -8.02
C GLY A 55 -2.65 9.29 -8.73
N CYS A 56 -1.73 8.56 -9.35
CA CYS A 56 -0.94 9.09 -10.46
C CYS A 56 -1.55 8.58 -11.78
N VAL A 57 -1.57 9.42 -12.81
CA VAL A 57 -2.08 9.03 -14.14
C VAL A 57 -1.04 8.09 -14.76
N VAL A 58 -1.29 6.79 -14.70
CA VAL A 58 -0.45 5.76 -15.34
C VAL A 58 -1.15 5.28 -16.59
N PHE A 59 -0.50 5.42 -17.75
CA PHE A 59 -0.95 4.79 -18.99
C PHE A 59 -0.57 3.31 -18.97
N VAL A 60 -1.56 2.43 -18.86
CA VAL A 60 -1.35 0.98 -18.96
C VAL A 60 -1.42 0.59 -20.43
N HIS A 61 -0.30 0.19 -21.02
CA HIS A 61 -0.28 -0.36 -22.37
C HIS A 61 -0.56 -1.86 -22.33
N SER A 62 -1.81 -2.25 -22.59
CA SER A 62 -2.22 -3.66 -22.65
C SER A 62 -2.24 -4.16 -24.09
N HIS A 63 -1.41 -5.16 -24.39
CA HIS A 63 -1.37 -5.83 -25.71
C HIS A 63 -2.15 -7.15 -25.75
N HIS A 64 -2.88 -7.50 -24.70
CA HIS A 64 -3.63 -8.75 -24.58
C HIS A 64 -5.13 -8.45 -24.41
N PRO A 65 -6.04 -9.17 -25.12
CA PRO A 65 -7.44 -8.76 -25.18
C PRO A 65 -8.21 -8.82 -23.85
N ASN A 66 -7.76 -9.55 -22.81
CA ASN A 66 -8.59 -9.87 -21.63
C ASN A 66 -7.94 -9.72 -20.23
N CYS A 67 -6.71 -9.21 -20.08
CA CYS A 67 -6.08 -9.16 -18.75
C CYS A 67 -5.18 -7.95 -18.54
N GLY A 68 -5.42 -7.25 -17.43
CA GLY A 68 -4.62 -6.14 -16.93
C GLY A 68 -4.12 -6.34 -15.49
N LYS A 69 -3.57 -5.26 -14.96
CA LYS A 69 -2.45 -5.23 -14.01
C LYS A 69 -2.83 -5.64 -12.58
N LEU A 70 -4.11 -5.53 -12.23
CA LEU A 70 -4.75 -5.99 -10.99
C LEU A 70 -6.22 -6.34 -11.29
N ASP A 71 -6.48 -6.85 -12.50
CA ASP A 71 -7.77 -6.56 -13.12
C ASP A 71 -8.98 -7.17 -12.38
N PRO A 72 -10.02 -6.35 -12.16
CA PRO A 72 -11.28 -6.77 -11.55
C PRO A 72 -11.94 -7.96 -12.27
#